data_AF-A0A7E5X533-F1
#
_entry.id   AF-A0A7E5X533-F1
#
_cell.length_a   1.000
_cell.length_b   1.000
_cell.length_c   1.000
_cell.angle_alpha   90.00
_cell.angle_beta   90.00
_cell.angle_gamma   90.00
#
_symmetry.space_group_name_H-M   'P 1'
#
loop_
_entity.id
_entity.type
_entity.pdbx_description
1 polymer ?
#
loop_
_entity_poly.entity_id
_entity_poly.type
_entity_poly.pdbx_seq_one_letter_code
_entity_poly.pdbx_strand_id
1 'polypeptide(L)'
;MLEVINGFLLVYFVVLCSLSLLVPQLVKPISACFGKPSHEERSVWDEVVKLKAEQKSISMKDEFAAYSKLQRKINKLENQLKDNSQTRIGKNLAVKGTLQLVLHAVVGLMTLVSVIWFRREPIVALKGDLFPLTTMLRYPSDMPNAISTHMWVLISSVSIRILLKPIVP
;
A
#
# COMPACT_ATOMS: atom_id res chain seq x y z
N MET A 1 10.49 36.71 -3.12
CA MET A 1 9.26 36.50 -2.30
C MET A 1 8.26 35.74 -3.15
N LEU A 2 7.71 34.64 -2.63
CA LEU A 2 6.76 33.78 -3.33
C LEU A 2 5.37 34.43 -3.27
N GLU A 3 4.73 34.70 -4.40
CA GLU A 3 3.37 35.24 -4.46
C GLU A 3 2.39 34.12 -4.80
N VAL A 4 1.46 33.86 -3.87
CA VAL A 4 0.42 32.85 -4.08
C VAL A 4 -0.71 33.49 -4.87
N ILE A 5 -0.92 33.02 -6.10
CA ILE A 5 -1.98 33.49 -6.99
C ILE A 5 -3.28 32.76 -6.65
N ASN A 6 -3.21 31.42 -6.59
CA ASN A 6 -4.36 30.56 -6.33
C ASN A 6 -4.10 29.64 -5.13
N GLY A 7 -4.36 30.17 -3.93
CA GLY A 7 -4.15 29.45 -2.66
C GLY A 7 -5.03 28.20 -2.52
N PHE A 8 -6.24 28.21 -3.07
CA PHE A 8 -7.13 27.05 -3.06
C PHE A 8 -6.54 25.87 -3.85
N LEU A 9 -6.07 26.12 -5.07
CA LEU A 9 -5.42 25.10 -5.91
C LEU A 9 -4.15 24.56 -5.26
N LEU A 10 -3.38 25.45 -4.61
CA LEU A 10 -2.18 25.06 -3.87
C LEU A 10 -2.50 23.99 -2.82
N VAL A 11 -3.46 24.28 -1.94
CA VAL A 11 -3.87 23.37 -0.87
C VAL A 11 -4.47 22.09 -1.47
N TYR A 12 -5.32 22.22 -2.48
CA TYR A 12 -5.96 21.08 -3.15
C TYR A 12 -4.93 20.07 -3.70
N PHE A 13 -3.92 20.53 -4.45
CA PHE A 13 -2.90 19.64 -5.00
C PHE A 13 -1.98 19.06 -3.93
N VAL A 14 -1.65 19.82 -2.88
CA VAL A 14 -0.88 19.29 -1.75
C VAL A 14 -1.65 18.16 -1.07
N VAL A 15 -2.94 18.35 -0.81
CA VAL A 15 -3.81 17.32 -0.22
C VAL A 15 -3.90 16.08 -1.12
N LEU A 16 -4.08 16.25 -2.43
CA LEU A 16 -4.09 15.13 -3.39
C LEU A 16 -2.77 14.36 -3.40
N CYS A 17 -1.64 15.07 -3.42
CA CYS A 17 -0.32 14.45 -3.38
C CYS A 17 -0.10 13.69 -2.08
N SER A 18 -0.50 14.24 -0.93
CA SER A 18 -0.46 13.56 0.36
C SER A 18 -1.37 12.32 0.38
N LEU A 19 -2.58 12.42 -0.16
CA LEU A 19 -3.52 11.30 -0.24
C LEU A 19 -2.93 10.13 -1.04
N SER A 20 -2.26 10.42 -2.17
CA SER A 20 -1.60 9.41 -3.00
C SER A 20 -0.52 8.60 -2.26
N LEU A 21 0.09 9.18 -1.22
CA LEU A 21 1.10 8.55 -0.37
C LEU A 21 0.49 7.77 0.80
N LEU A 22 -0.70 8.15 1.23
CA LEU A 22 -1.44 7.46 2.29
C LEU A 22 -2.18 6.21 1.77
N VAL A 23 -2.40 6.08 0.46
CA VAL A 23 -3.00 4.88 -0.18
C VAL A 23 -2.43 3.56 0.38
N PRO A 24 -1.10 3.29 0.34
CA PRO A 24 -0.56 2.03 0.86
C PRO A 24 -0.79 1.85 2.37
N GLN A 25 -0.91 2.92 3.16
CA GLN A 25 -1.21 2.84 4.59
C GLN A 25 -2.68 2.44 4.83
N LEU A 26 -3.61 2.87 3.98
CA LEU A 26 -5.02 2.45 4.03
C LEU A 26 -5.22 1.00 3.56
N VAL A 27 -4.41 0.54 2.61
CA VAL A 27 -4.46 -0.84 2.10
C VAL A 27 -4.02 -1.87 3.15
N LYS A 28 -3.05 -1.52 4.01
CA LYS A 28 -2.52 -2.41 5.07
C LYS A 28 -3.63 -2.99 5.98
N PRO A 29 -4.46 -2.20 6.68
CA PRO A 29 -5.50 -2.72 7.57
C PRO A 29 -6.59 -3.49 6.81
N ILE A 30 -6.94 -3.05 5.59
CA ILE A 30 -7.95 -3.73 4.77
C ILE A 30 -7.45 -5.13 4.39
N SER A 31 -6.23 -5.23 3.86
CA SER A 31 -5.62 -6.52 3.52
C SER A 31 -5.41 -7.43 4.74
N ALA A 32 -5.04 -6.85 5.90
CA ALA A 32 -4.90 -7.59 7.14
C ALA A 32 -6.23 -8.21 7.63
N CYS A 33 -7.37 -7.57 7.34
CA CYS A 33 -8.68 -8.11 7.64
C CYS A 33 -8.99 -9.36 6.79
N PHE A 34 -8.63 -9.34 5.50
CA PHE A 34 -8.82 -10.47 4.59
C PHE A 34 -7.83 -11.63 4.83
N GLY A 35 -6.69 -11.36 5.45
CA GLY A 35 -5.66 -12.36 5.77
C GLY A 35 -5.88 -13.12 7.07
N LYS A 36 -6.99 -12.93 7.80
CA LYS A 36 -7.23 -13.61 9.08
C LYS A 36 -7.50 -15.11 8.85
N PRO A 37 -6.91 -16.00 9.68
CA PRO A 37 -7.16 -17.43 9.57
C PRO A 37 -8.63 -17.75 9.85
N SER A 38 -9.20 -18.67 9.08
CA SER A 38 -10.60 -19.06 9.21
C SER A 38 -10.83 -19.82 10.52
N HIS A 39 -12.09 -19.92 10.95
CA HIS A 39 -12.46 -20.74 12.10
C HIS A 39 -12.08 -22.21 11.89
N GLU A 40 -12.19 -22.70 10.64
CA GLU A 40 -11.80 -24.07 10.27
C GLU A 40 -10.29 -24.29 10.44
N GLU A 41 -9.44 -23.37 9.99
CA GLU A 41 -7.98 -23.48 10.18
C GLU A 41 -7.60 -23.55 11.66
N ARG A 42 -8.28 -22.79 12.52
CA ARG A 42 -8.07 -22.84 13.98
C ARG A 42 -8.45 -24.20 14.56
N SER A 43 -9.60 -24.74 14.16
CA SER A 43 -10.03 -26.08 14.63
C SER A 43 -9.07 -27.19 14.22
N VAL A 44 -8.49 -27.13 13.00
CA VAL A 44 -7.46 -28.08 12.55
C VAL A 44 -6.17 -27.92 13.37
N TRP A 45 -5.81 -26.68 13.73
CA TRP A 45 -4.66 -26.42 14.59
C TRP A 45 -4.85 -26.99 15.99
N ASP A 46 -6.04 -26.81 16.57
CA ASP A 46 -6.41 -27.40 17.86
C ASP A 46 -6.39 -28.93 17.82
N GLU A 47 -6.85 -29.54 16.71
CA GLU A 47 -6.77 -30.99 16.51
C GLU A 47 -5.31 -31.47 16.46
N VAL A 48 -4.42 -30.75 15.77
CA VAL A 48 -2.98 -31.08 15.74
C VAL A 48 -2.37 -31.02 17.14
N VAL A 49 -2.69 -29.98 17.93
CA VAL A 49 -2.20 -29.85 19.32
C VAL A 49 -2.69 -31.02 20.17
N LYS A 50 -3.98 -31.38 20.04
CA LYS A 50 -4.56 -32.52 20.76
C LYS A 50 -3.88 -33.84 20.38
N LEU A 51 -3.71 -34.12 19.09
CA LEU A 51 -3.06 -35.34 18.62
C LEU A 51 -1.58 -35.41 19.04
N LYS A 52 -0.87 -34.29 19.09
CA LYS A 52 0.50 -34.22 19.63
C LYS A 52 0.55 -34.51 21.13
N ALA A 53 -0.46 -34.10 21.89
CA ALA A 53 -0.56 -34.44 23.31
C ALA A 53 -0.82 -35.95 23.50
N GLU A 54 -1.75 -36.53 22.73
CA GLU A 54 -2.01 -37.98 22.72
C GLU A 54 -0.78 -38.80 22.30
N GLN A 55 0.00 -38.29 21.36
CA GLN A 55 1.23 -38.95 20.91
C GLN A 55 2.29 -39.05 22.01
N LYS A 56 2.39 -38.04 22.90
CA LYS A 56 3.35 -38.06 24.01
C LYS A 56 3.04 -39.13 25.05
N SER A 57 1.77 -39.53 25.18
CA SER A 57 1.37 -40.62 26.09
C SER A 57 1.66 -42.02 25.55
N ILE A 58 2.01 -42.17 24.28
CA ILE A 58 2.25 -43.46 23.63
C ILE A 58 3.75 -43.78 23.62
N SER A 59 4.13 -44.96 24.10
CA SER A 59 5.51 -45.44 24.02
C SER A 59 5.89 -45.72 22.57
N MET A 60 6.87 -44.97 22.04
CA MET A 60 7.37 -45.16 20.67
C MET A 60 8.02 -46.54 20.45
N LYS A 61 8.57 -47.16 21.52
CA LYS A 61 9.21 -48.48 21.46
C LYS A 61 8.21 -49.62 21.54
N ASP A 62 7.25 -49.53 22.46
CA ASP A 62 6.34 -50.65 22.76
C ASP A 62 5.08 -50.62 21.88
N GLU A 63 4.62 -49.42 21.51
CA GLU A 63 3.40 -49.19 20.74
C GLU A 63 3.67 -48.50 19.40
N PHE A 64 4.78 -48.86 18.74
CA PHE A 64 5.24 -48.23 17.50
C PHE A 64 4.17 -48.14 16.41
N ALA A 65 3.30 -49.14 16.28
CA ALA A 65 2.22 -49.14 15.29
C ALA A 65 1.17 -48.05 15.58
N ALA A 66 0.78 -47.87 16.85
CA ALA A 66 -0.15 -46.83 17.27
C ALA A 66 0.49 -45.44 17.13
N TYR A 67 1.74 -45.30 17.57
CA TYR A 67 2.53 -44.08 17.41
C TYR A 67 2.63 -43.67 15.93
N SER A 68 2.96 -44.62 15.04
CA SER A 68 3.13 -44.37 13.60
C SER A 68 1.82 -43.96 12.93
N LYS A 69 0.68 -44.55 13.31
CA LYS A 69 -0.64 -44.14 12.80
C LYS A 69 -0.95 -42.70 13.21
N LEU A 70 -0.68 -42.35 14.47
CA LEU A 70 -0.92 -41.01 14.99
C LEU A 70 0.01 -39.97 14.32
N GLN A 71 1.29 -40.31 14.14
CA GLN A 71 2.25 -39.48 13.41
C GLN A 71 1.80 -39.20 11.97
N ARG A 72 1.27 -40.21 11.25
CA ARG A 72 0.75 -40.01 9.89
C ARG A 72 -0.46 -39.07 9.88
N LYS A 73 -1.35 -39.16 10.88
CA LYS A 73 -2.49 -38.25 11.02
C LYS A 73 -2.04 -36.82 11.28
N ILE A 74 -1.07 -36.63 12.19
CA ILE A 74 -0.46 -35.31 12.48
C ILE A 74 0.17 -34.74 11.22
N ASN A 75 1.02 -35.50 10.52
CA ASN A 75 1.68 -35.03 9.29
C ASN A 75 0.66 -34.63 8.21
N LYS A 76 -0.46 -35.35 8.10
CA LYS A 76 -1.53 -35.01 7.14
C LYS A 76 -2.17 -33.65 7.47
N LEU A 77 -2.50 -33.41 8.73
CA LEU A 77 -3.11 -32.14 9.16
C LEU A 77 -2.11 -30.98 9.11
N GLU A 78 -0.84 -31.20 9.43
CA GLU A 78 0.22 -30.20 9.27
C GLU A 78 0.44 -29.80 7.81
N ASN A 79 0.41 -30.78 6.90
CA ASN A 79 0.49 -30.50 5.46
C ASN A 79 -0.72 -29.69 4.98
N GLN A 80 -1.92 -30.00 5.47
CA GLN A 80 -3.12 -29.22 5.17
C GLN A 80 -3.01 -27.77 5.69
N LEU A 81 -2.54 -27.56 6.92
CA LEU A 81 -2.30 -26.22 7.46
C LEU A 81 -1.27 -25.43 6.65
N LYS A 82 -0.21 -26.10 6.18
CA LYS A 82 0.83 -25.49 5.36
C LYS A 82 0.29 -25.05 3.99
N ASP A 83 -0.48 -25.91 3.33
CA ASP A 83 -1.09 -25.62 2.03
C ASP A 83 -2.10 -24.47 2.11
N ASN A 84 -2.95 -24.50 3.14
CA ASN A 84 -3.90 -23.43 3.45
C ASN A 84 -3.17 -22.09 3.72
N SER A 85 -2.08 -22.12 4.48
CA SER A 85 -1.26 -20.93 4.74
C SER A 85 -0.63 -20.35 3.47
N GLN A 86 -0.07 -21.20 2.59
CA GLN A 86 0.50 -20.76 1.32
C GLN A 86 -0.57 -20.15 0.41
N THR A 87 -1.72 -20.81 0.30
CA THR A 87 -2.88 -20.32 -0.46
C THR A 87 -3.34 -18.96 0.08
N ARG A 88 -3.40 -18.78 1.41
CA ARG A 88 -3.77 -17.52 2.05
C ARG A 88 -2.77 -16.41 1.77
N ILE A 89 -1.47 -16.69 1.84
CA ILE A 89 -0.42 -15.71 1.49
C ILE A 89 -0.57 -15.26 0.04
N GLY A 90 -0.77 -16.21 -0.89
CA GLY A 90 -1.01 -15.91 -2.31
C GLY A 90 -2.25 -15.05 -2.53
N LYS A 91 -3.39 -15.43 -1.95
CA LYS A 91 -4.64 -14.67 -2.03
C LYS A 91 -4.50 -13.27 -1.43
N ASN A 92 -3.86 -13.13 -0.26
CA ASN A 92 -3.66 -11.85 0.38
C ASN A 92 -2.73 -10.93 -0.44
N LEU A 93 -1.70 -11.49 -1.06
CA LEU A 93 -0.82 -10.74 -1.96
C LEU A 93 -1.57 -10.25 -3.20
N ALA A 94 -2.38 -11.11 -3.82
CA ALA A 94 -3.23 -10.74 -4.95
C ALA A 94 -4.21 -9.62 -4.57
N VAL A 95 -4.96 -9.79 -3.48
CA VAL A 95 -5.92 -8.79 -2.98
C VAL A 95 -5.24 -7.46 -2.66
N LYS A 96 -4.11 -7.49 -1.95
CA LYS A 96 -3.33 -6.29 -1.62
C LYS A 96 -2.85 -5.58 -2.87
N GLY A 97 -2.31 -6.32 -3.84
CA GLY A 97 -1.83 -5.77 -5.11
C GLY A 97 -2.95 -5.15 -5.92
N THR A 98 -4.09 -5.84 -6.06
CA THR A 98 -5.26 -5.32 -6.78
C THR A 98 -5.83 -4.07 -6.11
N LEU A 99 -6.01 -4.08 -4.78
CA LEU A 99 -6.54 -2.93 -4.05
C LEU A 99 -5.62 -1.71 -4.15
N GLN A 100 -4.31 -1.94 -4.02
CA GLN A 100 -3.32 -0.87 -4.19
C GLN A 100 -3.35 -0.29 -5.60
N LEU A 101 -3.38 -1.14 -6.63
CA LEU A 101 -3.44 -0.71 -8.02
C LEU A 101 -4.70 0.13 -8.29
N VAL A 102 -5.87 -0.34 -7.86
CA VAL A 102 -7.15 0.38 -8.07
C VAL A 102 -7.13 1.74 -7.38
N LEU A 103 -6.71 1.81 -6.11
CA LEU A 103 -6.68 3.08 -5.38
C LEU A 103 -5.65 4.06 -5.97
N HIS A 104 -4.46 3.59 -6.36
CA HIS A 104 -3.48 4.45 -7.03
C HIS A 104 -3.97 4.92 -8.39
N ALA A 105 -4.65 4.08 -9.16
CA ALA A 105 -5.24 4.45 -10.44
C ALA A 105 -6.31 5.54 -10.27
N VAL A 106 -7.19 5.42 -9.27
CA VAL A 106 -8.24 6.42 -8.99
C VAL A 106 -7.63 7.77 -8.60
N VAL A 107 -6.68 7.80 -7.67
CA VAL A 107 -6.02 9.05 -7.24
C VAL A 107 -5.19 9.65 -8.38
N GLY A 108 -4.50 8.81 -9.14
CA GLY A 108 -3.72 9.24 -10.31
C GLY A 108 -4.61 9.87 -11.39
N LEU A 109 -5.75 9.25 -11.70
CA LEU A 109 -6.72 9.76 -12.66
C LEU A 109 -7.32 11.09 -12.19
N MET A 110 -7.71 11.19 -10.92
CA MET A 110 -8.22 12.43 -10.32
C MET A 110 -7.19 13.56 -10.42
N THR A 111 -5.92 13.26 -10.14
CA THR A 111 -4.82 14.21 -10.24
C THR A 111 -4.61 14.64 -11.71
N LEU A 112 -4.61 13.70 -12.64
CA LEU A 112 -4.41 13.96 -14.07
C LEU A 112 -5.54 14.84 -14.64
N VAL A 113 -6.80 14.51 -14.34
CA VAL A 113 -7.96 15.32 -14.75
C VAL A 113 -7.85 16.74 -14.17
N SER A 114 -7.47 16.86 -12.90
CA SER A 114 -7.31 18.16 -12.24
C SER A 114 -6.19 18.99 -12.86
N VAL A 115 -5.04 18.39 -13.17
CA VAL A 115 -3.91 19.08 -13.82
C VAL A 115 -4.29 19.57 -15.22
N ILE A 116 -5.05 18.77 -15.98
CA ILE A 116 -5.51 19.17 -17.33
C ILE A 116 -6.51 20.31 -17.25
N TRP A 117 -7.46 20.26 -16.30
CA TRP A 117 -8.49 21.29 -16.13
C TRP A 117 -7.89 22.64 -15.70
N PHE A 118 -7.00 22.62 -14.71
CA PHE A 118 -6.35 23.82 -14.17
C PHE A 118 -5.00 24.12 -14.81
N ARG A 119 -4.74 23.62 -16.03
CA ARG A 119 -3.41 23.73 -16.67
C ARG A 119 -2.96 25.18 -16.92
N ARG A 120 -3.91 26.09 -17.14
CA ARG A 120 -3.66 27.50 -17.46
C ARG A 120 -3.68 28.42 -16.24
N GLU A 121 -4.03 27.89 -15.07
CA GLU A 121 -4.08 28.69 -13.85
C GLU A 121 -2.76 28.56 -13.09
N PRO A 122 -1.89 29.60 -13.09
CA PRO A 122 -0.67 29.56 -12.32
C PRO A 122 -0.98 29.57 -10.83
N ILE A 123 -0.31 28.71 -10.07
CA ILE A 123 -0.56 28.58 -8.62
C ILE A 123 0.27 29.60 -7.85
N VAL A 124 1.51 29.80 -8.30
CA VAL A 124 2.53 30.59 -7.60
C VAL A 124 3.33 31.41 -8.60
N ALA A 125 3.64 32.66 -8.27
CA ALA A 125 4.64 33.47 -8.97
C ALA A 125 5.88 33.72 -8.10
N LEU A 126 7.06 33.72 -8.73
CA LEU A 126 8.32 34.02 -8.09
C LEU A 126 8.75 35.44 -8.42
N LYS A 127 8.99 36.27 -7.39
CA LYS A 127 9.69 37.55 -7.56
C LYS A 127 11.19 37.31 -7.74
N GLY A 128 11.63 37.18 -8.99
CA GLY A 128 13.03 37.05 -9.41
C GLY A 128 13.16 36.55 -10.85
N ASP A 129 14.27 36.86 -11.51
CA ASP A 129 14.59 36.30 -12.83
C ASP A 129 15.25 34.93 -12.65
N LEU A 130 14.57 33.87 -13.10
CA LEU A 130 15.02 32.48 -12.97
C LEU A 130 15.59 31.94 -14.29
N PHE A 131 16.05 32.83 -15.17
CA PHE A 131 16.63 32.45 -16.45
C PHE A 131 17.80 31.46 -16.25
N PRO A 132 17.83 30.32 -16.97
CA PRO A 132 16.96 29.89 -18.09
C PRO A 132 15.79 28.97 -17.70
N LEU A 133 15.62 28.64 -16.41
CA LEU A 133 14.60 27.68 -15.94
C LEU A 133 13.17 28.20 -16.02
N THR A 134 13.00 29.52 -16.19
CA THR A 134 11.69 30.19 -16.36
C THR A 134 10.82 29.53 -17.42
N THR A 135 11.40 29.13 -18.57
CA THR A 135 10.65 28.51 -19.68
C THR A 135 10.05 27.16 -19.28
N MET A 136 10.80 26.33 -18.55
CA MET A 136 10.30 25.01 -18.10
C MET A 136 9.30 25.13 -16.94
N LEU A 137 9.56 26.03 -15.98
CA LEU A 137 8.69 26.22 -14.81
C LEU A 137 7.32 26.80 -15.21
N ARG A 138 7.32 27.69 -16.21
CA ARG A 138 6.15 28.44 -16.65
C ARG A 138 5.20 27.64 -17.54
N TYR A 139 5.72 26.81 -18.45
CA TYR A 139 4.88 26.06 -19.40
C TYR A 139 3.74 25.33 -18.67
N PRO A 140 2.48 25.27 -19.12
CA PRO A 140 1.87 25.94 -20.26
C PRO A 140 1.21 27.29 -19.91
N SER A 141 1.52 27.88 -18.76
CA SER A 141 1.04 29.22 -18.38
C SER A 141 1.76 30.31 -19.19
N ASP A 142 1.12 31.45 -19.40
CA ASP A 142 1.71 32.58 -20.12
C ASP A 142 2.38 33.60 -19.16
N MET A 143 2.08 33.51 -17.85
CA MET A 143 2.61 34.47 -16.86
C MET A 143 4.12 34.33 -16.63
N PRO A 144 4.91 35.41 -16.77
CA PRO A 144 6.34 35.39 -16.50
C PRO A 144 6.61 35.02 -15.03
N ASN A 145 7.64 34.19 -14.80
CA ASN A 145 8.06 33.71 -13.47
C ASN A 145 7.00 32.95 -12.66
N ALA A 146 5.94 32.46 -13.31
CA ALA A 146 4.95 31.60 -12.68
C ALA A 146 5.39 30.12 -12.66
N ILE A 147 5.01 29.42 -11.60
CA ILE A 147 5.02 27.95 -11.54
C ILE A 147 3.66 27.46 -12.01
N SER A 148 3.70 26.70 -13.08
CA SER A 148 2.54 26.00 -13.63
C SER A 148 2.03 24.88 -12.71
N THR A 149 0.75 24.53 -12.87
CA THR A 149 0.09 23.47 -12.12
C THR A 149 0.83 22.14 -12.18
N HIS A 150 1.32 21.75 -13.35
CA HIS A 150 2.02 20.48 -13.52
C HIS A 150 3.37 20.44 -12.79
N MET A 151 4.17 21.51 -12.87
CA MET A 151 5.44 21.60 -12.14
C MET A 151 5.22 21.64 -10.64
N TRP A 152 4.17 22.34 -10.19
CA TRP A 152 3.80 22.36 -8.77
C TRP A 152 3.49 20.96 -8.24
N VAL A 153 2.67 20.19 -8.97
CA VAL A 153 2.33 18.80 -8.60
C VAL A 153 3.56 17.89 -8.58
N LEU A 154 4.48 18.05 -9.54
CA LEU A 154 5.72 17.29 -9.54
C LEU A 154 6.59 17.62 -8.32
N ILE A 155 6.82 18.92 -8.06
CA ILE A 155 7.60 19.38 -6.92
C ILE A 155 6.96 18.91 -5.61
N SER A 156 5.65 19.15 -5.41
CA SER A 156 4.95 18.74 -4.20
C SER A 156 4.99 17.23 -4.00
N SER A 157 4.77 16.44 -5.05
CA SER A 157 4.80 14.98 -4.94
C SER A 157 6.18 14.45 -4.55
N VAL A 158 7.26 15.03 -5.09
CA VAL A 158 8.64 14.66 -4.77
C VAL A 158 9.00 15.13 -3.36
N SER A 159 8.71 16.37 -3.01
CA SER A 159 8.98 16.94 -1.69
C SER A 159 8.26 16.15 -0.59
N ILE A 160 6.95 15.89 -0.77
CA ILE A 160 6.17 15.15 0.22
C ILE A 160 6.67 13.69 0.32
N ARG A 161 7.06 13.05 -0.80
CA ARG A 161 7.69 11.72 -0.78
C ARG A 161 8.97 11.70 0.04
N ILE A 162 9.87 12.66 -0.17
CA ILE A 162 11.14 12.75 0.55
C ILE A 162 10.89 12.99 2.04
N LEU A 163 9.97 13.90 2.37
CA LEU A 163 9.63 14.25 3.75
C LEU A 163 8.93 13.12 4.51
N LEU A 164 8.04 12.38 3.84
CA LEU A 164 7.27 11.29 4.46
C LEU A 164 7.96 9.93 4.40
N LYS A 165 9.00 9.75 3.58
CA LYS A 165 9.80 8.51 3.53
C LYS A 165 10.27 8.00 4.91
N PRO A 166 10.72 8.83 5.86
CA PRO A 166 11.08 8.35 7.20
C PRO A 166 9.88 7.96 8.08
N ILE A 167 8.67 8.45 7.77
CA ILE A 167 7.46 8.26 8.59
C ILE A 167 6.63 7.07 8.09
N VAL A 168 6.66 6.82 6.78
CA VAL A 168 5.86 5.80 6.09
C VAL A 168 6.76 4.59 5.79
N PRO A 169 6.61 3.46 6.53
CA PRO A 169 7.39 2.24 6.31
C PRO A 169 6.90 1.46 5.08
#